data_AF-A0A843L8W3-F1
#
_entry.id   AF-A0A843L8W3-F1
#
_cell.length_a   1.000
_cell.length_b   1.000
_cell.length_c   1.000
_cell.angle_alpha   90.00
_cell.angle_beta   90.00
_cell.angle_gamma   90.00
#
_symmetry.space_group_name_H-M   'P 1'
#
loop_
_entity.id
_entity.type
_entity.pdbx_description
1 polymer ?
#
loop_
_entity_poly.entity_id
_entity_poly.type
_entity_poly.pdbx_seq_one_letter_code
_entity_poly.pdbx_strand_id
1 'polypeptide(L)'
;MSSSSDAGFTGLEAAIVLIAFVIVAAVFGFVILQAGFTSAQQGQSVIHDGMEQAGSSCMVTGIVYGISTRPGVVESFVVPVGLTAGNEPIDMATVSVRFTGPGHSSLVSQSVPLVGTFPRAGYWSIQER
;
A
#
# COMPACT_ATOMS: atom_id res chain seq x y z
N MET A 1 69.84 20.11 -26.94
CA MET A 1 69.46 20.09 -25.51
C MET A 1 68.11 20.79 -25.37
N SER A 2 67.00 20.06 -25.34
CA SER A 2 65.65 20.60 -25.05
C SER A 2 64.61 19.45 -25.00
N SER A 3 64.66 18.56 -24.01
CA SER A 3 63.66 17.47 -23.85
C SER A 3 62.93 17.47 -22.50
N SER A 4 63.24 18.41 -21.61
CA SER A 4 62.63 18.53 -20.28
C SER A 4 61.31 19.30 -20.31
N SER A 5 61.19 20.27 -21.21
CA SER A 5 60.03 21.16 -21.34
C SER A 5 58.77 20.44 -21.84
N ASP A 6 58.91 19.54 -22.82
CA ASP A 6 57.79 18.79 -23.37
C ASP A 6 57.20 17.81 -22.34
N ALA A 7 58.05 17.12 -21.58
CA ALA A 7 57.62 16.17 -20.56
C ALA A 7 56.81 16.84 -19.42
N GLY A 8 57.17 18.07 -19.03
CA GLY A 8 56.38 18.84 -18.06
C GLY A 8 55.00 19.25 -18.59
N PHE A 9 54.89 19.52 -19.89
CA PHE A 9 53.63 19.88 -20.54
C PHE A 9 52.70 18.66 -20.69
N THR A 10 53.22 17.50 -21.12
CA THR A 10 52.43 16.27 -21.20
C THR A 10 51.99 15.78 -19.81
N GLY A 11 52.80 16.02 -18.78
CA GLY A 11 52.47 15.69 -17.39
C GLY A 11 51.32 16.53 -16.84
N LEU A 12 51.27 17.82 -17.22
CA LEU A 12 50.17 18.71 -16.86
C LEU A 12 48.86 18.30 -17.58
N GLU A 13 48.93 17.92 -18.85
CA GLU A 13 47.77 17.39 -19.59
C GLU A 13 47.26 16.07 -18.98
N ALA A 14 48.16 15.15 -18.63
CA ALA A 14 47.79 13.91 -17.96
C ALA A 14 47.16 14.16 -16.57
N ALA A 15 47.65 15.14 -15.82
CA ALA A 15 47.08 15.52 -14.52
C ALA A 15 45.67 16.10 -14.64
N ILE A 16 45.38 16.89 -15.67
CA ILE A 16 44.03 17.41 -15.94
C ILE A 16 43.06 16.26 -16.24
N VAL A 17 43.47 15.30 -17.09
CA VAL A 17 42.66 14.11 -17.40
C VAL A 17 42.43 13.25 -16.15
N LEU A 18 43.44 13.09 -15.30
CA LEU A 18 43.32 12.37 -14.03
C LEU A 18 42.26 13.01 -13.12
N ILE A 19 42.29 14.33 -12.95
CA ILE A 19 41.29 15.05 -12.14
C ILE A 19 39.90 14.88 -12.73
N ALA A 20 39.74 15.04 -14.04
CA ALA A 20 38.46 14.84 -14.71
C ALA A 20 37.91 13.42 -14.49
N PHE A 21 38.78 12.41 -14.55
CA PHE A 21 38.40 11.02 -14.32
C PHE A 21 37.95 10.76 -12.87
N VAL A 22 38.66 11.33 -11.90
CA VAL A 22 38.30 11.23 -10.47
C VAL A 22 36.95 11.91 -10.21
N ILE A 23 36.68 13.06 -10.81
CA ILE A 23 35.40 13.76 -10.66
C ILE A 23 34.26 12.91 -11.23
N VAL A 24 34.43 12.33 -12.42
CA VAL A 24 33.41 11.45 -13.03
C VAL A 24 33.15 10.24 -12.13
N ALA A 25 34.20 9.61 -11.60
CA ALA A 25 34.06 8.48 -10.67
C ALA A 25 33.32 8.88 -9.38
N ALA A 26 33.62 10.06 -8.82
CA ALA A 26 32.97 10.56 -7.61
C ALA A 26 31.47 10.87 -7.83
N VAL A 27 31.12 11.52 -8.94
CA VAL A 27 29.73 11.82 -9.30
C VAL A 27 28.96 10.52 -9.57
N PHE A 28 29.57 9.57 -10.28
CA PHE A 28 28.97 8.26 -10.51
C PHE A 28 28.73 7.50 -9.20
N GLY A 29 29.69 7.51 -8.28
CA GLY A 29 29.54 6.92 -6.95
C GLY A 29 28.42 7.56 -6.13
N PHE A 30 28.29 8.89 -6.17
CA PHE A 30 27.19 9.60 -5.50
C PHE A 30 25.82 9.20 -6.06
N VAL A 31 25.68 9.13 -7.39
CA VAL A 31 24.43 8.72 -8.03
C VAL A 31 24.06 7.28 -7.67
N ILE A 32 25.03 6.36 -7.64
CA ILE A 32 24.79 4.97 -7.23
C ILE A 32 24.36 4.90 -5.76
N LEU A 33 25.02 5.62 -4.86
CA LEU A 33 24.66 5.64 -3.44
C LEU A 33 23.25 6.21 -3.24
N GLN A 34 22.92 7.30 -3.93
CA GLN A 34 21.59 7.92 -3.86
C GLN A 34 20.50 6.97 -4.35
N ALA A 35 20.72 6.32 -5.50
CA ALA A 35 19.80 5.32 -6.04
C ALA A 35 19.71 4.08 -5.14
N GLY A 36 20.82 3.64 -4.57
CA GLY A 36 20.91 2.52 -3.65
C GLY A 36 20.13 2.76 -2.37
N PHE A 37 20.27 3.93 -1.74
CA PHE A 37 19.50 4.31 -0.54
C PHE A 37 18.02 4.44 -0.85
N THR A 38 17.66 5.05 -1.99
CA THR A 38 16.26 5.15 -2.42
C THR A 38 15.64 3.77 -2.63
N SER A 39 16.36 2.86 -3.30
CA SER A 39 15.93 1.48 -3.53
C SER A 39 15.79 0.71 -2.21
N ALA A 40 16.73 0.88 -1.27
CA ALA A 40 16.64 0.27 0.05
C ALA A 40 15.44 0.77 0.86
N GLN A 41 15.18 2.08 0.85
CA GLN A 41 14.01 2.69 1.51
C GLN A 41 12.70 2.19 0.91
N GLN A 42 12.59 2.15 -0.42
CA GLN A 42 11.42 1.62 -1.12
C GLN A 42 11.24 0.13 -0.81
N GLY A 43 12.31 -0.66 -0.80
CA GLY A 43 12.28 -2.06 -0.43
C GLY A 43 11.75 -2.28 0.99
N GLN A 44 12.19 -1.46 1.95
CA GLN A 44 11.68 -1.52 3.32
C GLN A 44 10.18 -1.19 3.39
N SER A 45 9.72 -0.15 2.70
CA SER A 45 8.29 0.20 2.64
C SER A 45 7.46 -0.94 2.05
N VAL A 46 7.88 -1.51 0.91
CA VAL A 46 7.15 -2.61 0.26
C VAL A 46 7.11 -3.86 1.14
N ILE A 47 8.18 -4.16 1.87
CA ILE A 47 8.19 -5.27 2.84
C ILE A 47 7.18 -5.01 3.95
N HIS A 48 7.17 -3.79 4.51
CA HIS A 48 6.23 -3.40 5.54
C HIS A 48 4.78 -3.49 5.03
N ASP A 49 4.46 -2.80 3.94
CA ASP A 49 3.13 -2.81 3.30
C ASP A 49 2.69 -4.24 2.92
N GLY A 50 3.64 -5.07 2.48
CA GLY A 50 3.40 -6.47 2.16
C GLY A 50 3.06 -7.33 3.39
N MET A 51 3.72 -7.06 4.52
CA MET A 51 3.38 -7.68 5.80
C MET A 51 2.00 -7.22 6.29
N GLU A 52 1.73 -5.91 6.24
CA GLU A 52 0.43 -5.33 6.59
C GLU A 52 -0.68 -5.96 5.73
N GLN A 53 -0.48 -6.06 4.42
CA GLN A 53 -1.46 -6.64 3.50
C GLN A 53 -1.65 -8.16 3.69
N ALA A 54 -0.58 -8.90 3.99
CA ALA A 54 -0.68 -10.34 4.30
C ALA A 54 -1.38 -10.59 5.65
N GLY A 55 -1.19 -9.68 6.61
CA GLY A 55 -1.90 -9.67 7.89
C GLY A 55 -3.33 -9.15 7.76
N SER A 56 -3.65 -8.26 6.80
CA SER A 56 -4.96 -7.62 6.70
C SER A 56 -6.04 -8.56 6.17
N SER A 57 -6.55 -9.44 7.04
CA SER A 57 -7.68 -10.30 6.75
C SER A 57 -8.75 -10.21 7.84
N CYS A 58 -10.00 -10.14 7.38
CA CYS A 58 -11.20 -10.17 8.20
C CYS A 58 -11.93 -11.49 7.96
N MET A 59 -12.50 -12.04 9.01
CA MET A 59 -13.32 -13.24 8.98
C MET A 59 -14.71 -12.95 9.54
N VAL A 60 -15.69 -13.73 9.08
CA VAL A 60 -17.03 -13.73 9.68
C VAL A 60 -16.94 -14.40 11.05
N THR A 61 -17.25 -13.65 12.11
CA THR A 61 -17.15 -14.10 13.51
C THR A 61 -18.53 -14.46 14.06
N GLY A 62 -18.90 -15.73 13.96
CA GLY A 62 -20.19 -16.23 14.45
C GLY A 62 -21.21 -16.44 13.33
N ILE A 63 -22.48 -16.18 13.64
CA ILE A 63 -23.61 -16.54 12.78
C ILE A 63 -24.14 -15.29 12.07
N VAL A 64 -24.44 -15.44 10.78
CA VAL A 64 -25.12 -14.39 10.01
C VAL A 64 -26.61 -14.41 10.33
N TYR A 65 -27.15 -13.27 10.76
CA TYR A 65 -28.56 -13.14 11.11
C TYR A 65 -29.34 -12.46 9.99
N GLY A 66 -30.53 -12.96 9.70
CA GLY A 66 -31.52 -12.27 8.87
C GLY A 66 -32.60 -11.65 9.76
N ILE A 67 -32.92 -10.38 9.54
CA ILE A 67 -34.02 -9.68 10.21
C ILE A 67 -35.16 -9.53 9.22
N SER A 68 -36.36 -9.83 9.69
CA SER A 68 -37.59 -9.76 8.93
C SER A 68 -38.70 -9.22 9.80
N THR A 69 -39.46 -8.25 9.29
CA THR A 69 -40.69 -7.78 9.93
C THR A 69 -41.93 -8.52 9.43
N ARG A 70 -41.83 -9.29 8.33
CA ARG A 70 -42.95 -9.96 7.65
C ARG A 70 -42.58 -11.38 7.20
N PRO A 71 -43.43 -12.39 7.46
CA PRO A 71 -43.16 -13.76 7.02
C PRO A 71 -42.87 -13.86 5.52
N GLY A 72 -41.84 -14.64 5.15
CA GLY A 72 -41.50 -14.93 3.76
C GLY A 72 -40.54 -13.95 3.07
N VAL A 73 -40.09 -12.89 3.74
CA VAL A 73 -39.12 -11.93 3.19
C VAL A 73 -38.05 -11.60 4.22
N VAL A 74 -36.76 -11.61 3.85
CA VAL A 74 -35.68 -11.08 4.69
C VAL A 74 -35.39 -9.64 4.25
N GLU A 75 -35.43 -8.70 5.20
CA GLU A 75 -35.30 -7.26 4.91
C GLU A 75 -33.88 -6.75 5.14
N SER A 76 -33.16 -7.31 6.13
CA SER A 76 -31.76 -6.96 6.38
C SER A 76 -30.96 -8.14 6.90
N PHE A 77 -29.65 -8.11 6.66
CA PHE A 77 -28.70 -9.09 7.19
C PHE A 77 -27.73 -8.43 8.16
N VAL A 78 -27.35 -9.14 9.21
CA VAL A 78 -26.30 -8.76 10.15
C VAL A 78 -25.18 -9.79 10.02
N VAL A 79 -24.03 -9.33 9.52
CA VAL A 79 -22.84 -10.15 9.36
C VAL A 79 -21.82 -9.70 10.41
N PRO A 80 -21.62 -10.47 11.49
CA PRO A 80 -20.57 -10.16 12.44
C PRO A 80 -19.21 -10.43 11.79
N VAL A 81 -18.34 -9.42 11.77
CA VAL A 81 -16.99 -9.50 11.21
C VAL A 81 -15.97 -9.20 12.29
N GLY A 82 -14.83 -9.87 12.23
CA GLY A 82 -13.71 -9.66 13.14
C GLY A 82 -12.39 -9.79 12.40
N LEU A 83 -11.32 -9.28 13.00
CA LEU A 83 -9.97 -9.49 12.50
C LEU A 83 -9.58 -10.95 12.72
N THR A 84 -8.92 -11.56 11.74
CA THR A 84 -8.25 -12.85 11.96
C THR A 84 -7.11 -12.64 12.99
N ALA A 85 -6.76 -13.66 13.76
CA ALA A 85 -5.87 -13.50 14.92
C ALA A 85 -4.47 -12.98 14.53
N GLY A 86 -3.98 -11.97 15.27
CA GLY A 86 -2.63 -11.40 15.09
C GLY A 86 -2.50 -10.33 14.01
N ASN A 87 -3.63 -9.83 13.51
CA ASN A 87 -3.68 -8.94 12.35
C ASN A 87 -3.90 -7.47 12.70
N GLU A 88 -3.59 -6.60 11.74
CA GLU A 88 -3.74 -5.16 11.87
C GLU A 88 -5.20 -4.69 11.73
N PRO A 89 -5.54 -3.52 12.32
CA PRO A 89 -6.87 -2.92 12.19
C PRO A 89 -7.22 -2.63 10.72
N ILE A 90 -8.45 -2.98 10.32
CA ILE A 90 -8.97 -2.66 8.98
C ILE A 90 -9.83 -1.40 9.06
N ASP A 91 -9.54 -0.41 8.20
CA ASP A 91 -10.39 0.76 8.05
C ASP A 91 -11.69 0.40 7.29
N MET A 92 -12.78 0.28 8.05
CA MET A 92 -14.10 -0.03 7.50
C MET A 92 -14.65 1.07 6.57
N ALA A 93 -14.14 2.31 6.60
CA ALA A 93 -14.56 3.36 5.66
C ALA A 93 -14.09 3.08 4.22
N THR A 94 -13.05 2.25 4.03
CA THR A 94 -12.55 1.86 2.70
C THR A 94 -13.17 0.57 2.17
N VAL A 95 -13.94 -0.14 3.00
CA VAL A 95 -14.52 -1.43 2.64
C VAL A 95 -15.66 -1.25 1.65
N SER A 96 -15.70 -2.14 0.65
CA SER A 96 -16.83 -2.26 -0.27
C SER A 96 -17.57 -3.57 -0.05
N VAL A 97 -18.89 -3.49 0.04
CA VAL A 97 -19.77 -4.65 0.22
C VAL A 97 -20.51 -4.88 -1.09
N ARG A 98 -20.45 -6.10 -1.61
CA ARG A 98 -21.18 -6.51 -2.82
C ARG A 98 -22.07 -7.69 -2.50
N PHE A 99 -23.36 -7.54 -2.79
CA PHE A 99 -24.30 -8.65 -2.71
C PHE A 99 -24.38 -9.34 -4.07
N THR A 100 -24.17 -10.66 -4.09
CA THR A 100 -24.26 -11.46 -5.32
C THR A 100 -25.17 -12.66 -5.10
N GLY A 101 -26.23 -12.74 -5.91
CA GLY A 101 -27.16 -13.85 -6.00
C GLY A 101 -27.27 -14.38 -7.43
N PRO A 102 -28.14 -15.40 -7.67
CA PRO A 102 -28.19 -16.14 -8.94
C PRO A 102 -28.45 -15.32 -10.21
N GLY A 103 -28.97 -14.09 -10.09
CA GLY A 103 -29.18 -13.18 -11.22
C GLY A 103 -29.00 -11.70 -10.88
N HIS A 104 -28.37 -11.39 -9.74
CA HIS A 104 -28.23 -10.03 -9.24
C HIS A 104 -26.87 -9.86 -8.57
N SER A 105 -26.04 -8.96 -9.09
CA SER A 105 -24.82 -8.50 -8.41
C SER A 105 -24.89 -6.99 -8.31
N SER A 106 -25.00 -6.48 -7.09
CA SER A 106 -25.04 -5.04 -6.84
C SER A 106 -24.07 -4.68 -5.73
N LEU A 107 -23.41 -3.53 -5.92
CA LEU A 107 -22.61 -2.92 -4.88
C LEU A 107 -23.58 -2.26 -3.88
N VAL A 108 -23.39 -2.53 -2.60
CA VAL A 108 -24.15 -1.92 -1.52
C VAL A 108 -23.41 -0.64 -1.11
N SER A 109 -24.11 0.50 -1.12
CA SER A 109 -23.50 1.79 -0.79
C SER A 109 -23.29 1.93 0.72
N GLN A 110 -22.25 2.66 1.12
CA GLN A 110 -22.05 2.99 2.53
C GLN A 110 -23.13 3.97 3.01
N SER A 111 -23.72 3.70 4.17
CA SER A 111 -24.63 4.62 4.84
C SER A 111 -23.88 5.85 5.38
N VAL A 112 -24.55 6.99 5.43
CA VAL A 112 -24.05 8.20 6.07
C VAL A 112 -25.05 8.59 7.17
N PRO A 113 -24.66 8.56 8.46
CA PRO A 113 -23.37 8.14 9.00
C PRO A 113 -23.17 6.61 8.97
N LEU A 114 -21.91 6.18 8.86
CA LEU A 114 -21.52 4.77 8.71
C LEU A 114 -21.79 3.94 9.97
N VAL A 115 -21.61 4.53 11.15
CA VAL A 115 -21.68 3.83 12.45
C VAL A 115 -22.98 4.16 13.18
N GLY A 116 -23.57 3.15 13.82
CA GLY A 116 -24.68 3.33 14.77
C GLY A 116 -26.03 3.64 14.14
N THR A 117 -26.17 3.49 12.81
CA THR A 117 -27.44 3.71 12.11
C THR A 117 -27.97 2.45 11.47
N PHE A 118 -29.27 2.22 11.55
CA PHE A 118 -29.89 1.17 10.75
C PHE A 118 -29.90 1.61 9.28
N PRO A 119 -29.30 0.85 8.36
CA PRO A 119 -29.13 1.31 6.99
C PRO A 119 -30.46 1.23 6.22
N ARG A 120 -30.63 2.13 5.25
CA ARG A 120 -31.75 2.08 4.30
C ARG A 120 -31.53 0.94 3.30
N ALA A 121 -32.57 0.56 2.57
CA ALA A 121 -32.46 -0.43 1.50
C ALA A 121 -31.37 -0.02 0.49
N GLY A 122 -30.45 -0.95 0.19
CA GLY A 122 -29.30 -0.69 -0.70
C GLY A 122 -28.08 -0.06 -0.01
N TYR A 123 -28.15 0.18 1.30
CA TYR A 123 -27.04 0.68 2.09
C TYR A 123 -26.59 -0.33 3.15
N TRP A 124 -25.33 -0.21 3.57
CA TRP A 124 -24.79 -0.94 4.72
C TRP A 124 -24.22 0.03 5.75
N SER A 125 -24.18 -0.40 7.00
CA SER A 125 -23.65 0.36 8.13
C SER A 125 -23.00 -0.59 9.13
N ILE A 126 -22.25 0.00 10.06
CA ILE A 126 -21.59 -0.70 11.15
C ILE A 126 -22.44 -0.53 12.41
N GLN A 127 -22.69 -1.65 13.07
CA GLN A 127 -23.33 -1.68 14.38
C GLN A 127 -22.26 -2.07 15.39
N GLU A 128 -21.93 -1.16 16.30
CA GLU A 128 -21.14 -1.49 17.49
C GLU A 128 -22.07 -2.24 18.45
N ARG A 129 -21.70 -3.48 18.79
CA ARG A 129 -22.38 -4.27 19.82
C ARG A 129 -21.44 -4.53 20.98
#